data_AF-A0AAD5I6H0-F1
#
_entry.id   AF-A0AAD5I6H0-F1
#
_cell.length_a   1.000
_cell.length_b   1.000
_cell.length_c   1.000
_cell.angle_alpha   90.00
_cell.angle_beta   90.00
_cell.angle_gamma   90.00
#
_symmetry.space_group_name_H-M   'P 1'
#
loop_
_entity.id
_entity.type
_entity.pdbx_description
1 polymer ?
#
loop_
_entity_poly.entity_id
_entity_poly.type
_entity_poly.pdbx_seq_one_letter_code
_entity_poly.pdbx_strand_id
1 'polypeptide(L)'
;MTENRGNASVSSSSSLSSSIPNIEDDHNIATLIAQEENSKPDSRIGKRLSHLDSVPIPDVNDATLDHERLSERLATCGLAELQIEGDGNCQFRALADQLFRNPDYHKHVRKEIIKQGNGEIMLLYKQLQTE
;
A
#
# COMPACT_ATOMS: atom_id res chain seq x y z
N MET A 1 49.86 -12.03 -3.55
CA MET A 1 48.89 -10.95 -3.33
C MET A 1 47.64 -11.31 -4.14
N THR A 2 46.75 -12.19 -3.64
CA THR A 2 45.56 -11.91 -2.78
C THR A 2 44.69 -10.79 -3.34
N GLU A 3 43.37 -10.89 -3.55
CA GLU A 3 42.36 -11.91 -3.22
C GLU A 3 41.06 -11.63 -4.02
N ASN A 4 40.25 -12.68 -4.15
CA ASN A 4 38.94 -12.78 -4.78
C ASN A 4 37.80 -12.42 -3.81
N ARG A 5 36.67 -11.85 -4.29
CA ARG A 5 35.25 -12.00 -3.84
C ARG A 5 34.44 -10.85 -4.46
N GLY A 6 33.38 -11.07 -5.24
CA GLY A 6 32.27 -12.00 -5.01
C GLY A 6 31.01 -11.14 -4.87
N ASN A 7 30.27 -10.95 -5.95
CA ASN A 7 29.07 -10.13 -6.00
C ASN A 7 27.98 -10.80 -5.17
N ALA A 8 27.76 -10.32 -3.95
CA ALA A 8 26.71 -10.81 -3.06
C ALA A 8 25.48 -9.89 -3.17
N SER A 9 24.38 -10.48 -3.65
CA SER A 9 23.03 -9.95 -3.52
C SER A 9 22.70 -9.77 -2.03
N VAL A 10 22.55 -8.52 -1.59
CA VAL A 10 22.08 -8.20 -0.24
C VAL A 10 20.56 -8.08 -0.26
N SER A 11 19.90 -9.21 0.00
CA SER A 11 18.47 -9.23 0.35
C SER A 11 18.28 -8.51 1.69
N SER A 12 17.48 -7.45 1.69
CA SER A 12 17.04 -6.81 2.94
C SER A 12 15.85 -7.59 3.48
N SER A 13 16.10 -8.39 4.53
CA SER A 13 15.08 -9.06 5.31
C SER A 13 14.56 -8.12 6.40
N SER A 14 13.31 -7.68 6.30
CA SER A 14 12.61 -7.03 7.40
C SER A 14 12.06 -8.10 8.36
N SER A 15 12.71 -8.22 9.52
CA SER A 15 12.29 -9.10 10.62
C SER A 15 11.00 -8.59 11.26
N LEU A 16 9.97 -9.43 11.26
CA LEU A 16 8.70 -9.22 11.97
C LEU A 16 8.85 -9.75 13.40
N SER A 17 8.72 -8.88 14.40
CA SER A 17 8.34 -9.31 15.75
C SER A 17 7.61 -8.19 16.49
N SER A 18 6.30 -8.39 16.65
CA SER A 18 5.58 -7.95 17.85
C SER A 18 4.40 -8.92 18.04
N SER A 19 4.59 -9.87 18.95
CA SER A 19 3.65 -10.90 19.36
C SER A 19 2.45 -10.33 20.13
N ILE A 20 1.22 -10.72 19.77
CA ILE A 20 0.12 -11.08 20.69
C ILE A 20 -0.66 -12.23 20.02
N PRO A 21 -0.94 -13.36 20.70
CA PRO A 21 -1.45 -14.57 20.08
C PRO A 21 -2.98 -14.54 19.98
N ASN A 22 -3.53 -14.73 18.78
CA ASN A 22 -4.93 -15.07 18.59
C ASN A 22 -4.98 -16.35 17.72
N ILE A 23 -4.64 -17.47 18.35
CA ILE A 23 -4.30 -18.75 17.69
C ILE A 23 -5.54 -19.46 17.11
N GLU A 24 -6.74 -18.94 17.36
CA GLU A 24 -7.98 -19.57 16.88
C GLU A 24 -8.27 -19.26 15.39
N ASP A 25 -7.84 -18.10 14.89
CA ASP A 25 -8.06 -17.71 13.49
C ASP A 25 -7.02 -18.30 12.52
N ASP A 26 -5.81 -18.60 13.00
CA ASP A 26 -4.73 -19.16 12.17
C ASP A 26 -5.04 -20.58 11.68
N HIS A 27 -5.75 -21.37 12.49
CA HIS A 27 -6.14 -22.73 12.10
C HIS A 27 -7.20 -22.72 10.99
N ASN A 28 -8.12 -21.77 11.03
CA ASN A 28 -9.13 -21.59 10.00
C ASN A 28 -8.50 -21.15 8.68
N ILE A 29 -7.54 -20.21 8.75
CA ILE A 29 -6.77 -19.76 7.59
C ILE A 29 -5.94 -20.91 6.99
N ALA A 30 -5.22 -21.67 7.82
CA ALA A 30 -4.43 -22.81 7.37
C ALA A 30 -5.31 -23.90 6.70
N THR A 31 -6.52 -24.13 7.22
CA THR A 31 -7.46 -25.10 6.67
C THR A 31 -8.06 -24.62 5.34
N LEU A 32 -8.37 -23.32 5.22
CA LEU A 32 -8.83 -22.70 3.98
C LEU A 32 -7.77 -22.78 2.87
N ILE A 33 -6.50 -22.52 3.18
CA ILE A 33 -5.39 -22.62 2.24
C ILE A 33 -5.17 -24.07 1.77
N ALA A 34 -5.31 -25.04 2.68
CA ALA A 34 -5.13 -26.46 2.35
C ALA A 34 -6.27 -27.03 1.49
N GLN A 35 -7.47 -26.45 1.55
CA GLN A 35 -8.62 -26.88 0.75
C GLN A 35 -8.63 -26.30 -0.68
N GLU A 36 -7.89 -25.22 -0.94
CA GLU A 36 -7.85 -24.54 -2.25
C GLU A 36 -7.01 -25.27 -3.30
N GLU A 37 -6.07 -26.14 -2.92
CA GLU A 37 -5.22 -26.90 -3.86
C GLU A 37 -6.02 -27.85 -4.76
N ASN A 38 -7.22 -28.26 -4.35
CA ASN A 38 -7.98 -29.34 -5.00
C ASN A 38 -9.22 -28.88 -5.79
N SER A 39 -9.43 -27.56 -5.94
CA SER A 39 -10.54 -27.02 -6.73
C SER A 39 -10.03 -26.20 -7.91
N LYS A 40 -10.57 -26.49 -9.10
CA LYS A 40 -10.19 -25.85 -10.38
C LYS A 40 -10.08 -24.33 -10.25
N PRO A 41 -9.09 -23.70 -10.92
CA PRO A 41 -8.81 -22.27 -10.79
C PRO A 41 -9.84 -21.46 -11.58
N ASP A 42 -11.02 -21.26 -11.02
CA ASP A 42 -11.99 -20.32 -11.57
C ASP A 42 -12.64 -19.53 -10.43
N SER A 43 -11.85 -18.60 -9.88
CA SER A 43 -12.35 -17.62 -8.91
C SER A 43 -11.45 -16.37 -8.97
N ARG A 44 -11.99 -15.32 -9.57
CA ARG A 44 -11.35 -14.01 -9.83
C ARG A 44 -11.19 -13.18 -8.54
N ILE A 45 -10.54 -13.71 -7.51
CA ILE A 45 -10.15 -12.94 -6.33
C ILE A 45 -8.65 -12.64 -6.44
N GLY A 46 -8.34 -11.52 -7.11
CA GLY A 46 -7.00 -10.91 -7.13
C GLY A 46 -5.87 -11.78 -7.74
N LYS A 47 -5.54 -11.57 -9.01
CA LYS A 47 -4.26 -12.09 -9.54
C LYS A 47 -3.12 -11.55 -8.68
N ARG A 48 -2.24 -12.43 -8.17
CA ARG A 48 -1.05 -12.04 -7.41
C ARG A 48 -0.28 -11.00 -8.22
N LEU A 49 0.11 -9.88 -7.58
CA LEU A 49 0.85 -8.78 -8.20
C LEU A 49 2.25 -9.20 -8.71
N SER A 50 2.65 -10.46 -8.52
CA SER A 50 3.88 -11.06 -9.05
C SER A 50 3.98 -11.05 -10.58
N HIS A 51 2.89 -10.70 -11.29
CA HIS A 51 2.86 -10.54 -12.75
C HIS A 51 2.84 -9.08 -13.22
N LEU A 52 2.89 -8.11 -12.31
CA LEU A 52 3.12 -6.74 -12.73
C LEU A 52 4.61 -6.62 -13.04
N ASP A 53 4.94 -6.51 -14.32
CA ASP A 53 6.26 -6.07 -14.75
C ASP A 53 6.59 -4.78 -14.00
N SER A 54 7.80 -4.70 -13.43
CA SER A 54 8.24 -3.51 -12.69
C SER A 54 7.96 -2.27 -13.54
N VAL A 55 7.14 -1.35 -13.01
CA VAL A 55 6.95 -0.05 -13.65
C VAL A 55 8.33 0.59 -13.78
N PRO A 56 8.75 0.98 -14.99
CA PRO A 56 10.06 1.60 -15.17
C PRO A 56 10.12 2.85 -14.30
N ILE A 57 11.11 2.88 -13.42
CA ILE A 57 11.42 4.10 -12.68
C ILE A 57 11.83 5.13 -13.74
N PRO A 58 11.22 6.33 -13.76
CA PRO A 58 11.62 7.39 -14.69
C PRO A 58 13.12 7.63 -14.63
N ASP A 59 13.72 8.00 -15.75
CA ASP A 59 15.11 8.45 -15.74
C ASP A 59 15.25 9.69 -14.84
N VAL A 60 16.43 9.91 -14.27
CA VAL A 60 16.68 10.99 -13.31
C VAL A 60 16.37 12.35 -13.92
N ASN A 61 16.64 12.52 -15.22
CA ASN A 61 16.34 13.75 -15.95
C ASN A 61 14.82 13.98 -16.07
N ASP A 62 14.04 12.93 -16.35
CA ASP A 62 12.58 13.01 -16.47
C ASP A 62 11.94 13.32 -15.11
N ALA A 63 12.40 12.68 -14.03
CA ALA A 63 11.92 12.96 -12.68
C ALA A 63 12.18 14.43 -12.28
N THR A 64 13.35 14.98 -12.64
CA THR A 64 13.71 16.37 -12.33
C THR A 64 12.79 17.35 -13.04
N LEU A 65 12.52 17.14 -14.34
CA LEU A 65 11.60 17.97 -15.12
C LEU A 65 10.17 17.92 -14.55
N ASP A 66 9.72 16.75 -14.09
CA ASP A 66 8.41 16.62 -13.45
C ASP A 66 8.32 17.38 -12.12
N HIS A 67 9.39 17.40 -11.32
CA HIS A 67 9.47 18.19 -10.09
C HIS A 67 9.44 19.70 -10.36
N GLU A 68 10.19 20.17 -11.36
CA GLU A 68 10.16 21.58 -11.77
C GLU A 68 8.76 22.00 -12.22
N ARG A 69 8.13 21.18 -13.06
CA ARG A 69 6.76 21.41 -13.54
C ARG A 69 5.74 21.42 -12.40
N LEU A 70 5.89 20.55 -11.40
CA LEU A 70 5.03 20.56 -10.22
C LEU A 70 5.22 21.85 -9.41
N SER A 71 6.47 22.27 -9.20
CA SER A 71 6.83 23.48 -8.48
C SER A 71 6.20 24.73 -9.11
N GLU A 72 6.30 24.90 -10.44
CA GLU A 72 5.68 26.01 -11.17
C GLU A 72 4.15 26.06 -10.99
N ARG A 73 3.50 24.89 -11.02
CA ARG A 73 2.05 24.78 -10.84
C ARG A 73 1.64 25.16 -9.42
N LEU A 74 2.39 24.71 -8.42
CA LEU A 74 2.14 25.06 -7.02
C LEU A 74 2.30 26.57 -6.80
N ALA A 75 3.39 27.16 -7.32
CA ALA A 75 3.66 28.59 -7.21
C ALA A 75 2.54 29.44 -7.86
N THR A 76 2.05 29.04 -9.03
CA THR A 76 0.93 29.72 -9.71
C THR A 76 -0.36 29.69 -8.88
N CYS A 77 -0.54 28.65 -8.06
CA CYS A 77 -1.68 28.51 -7.15
C CYS A 77 -1.43 29.11 -5.75
N GLY A 78 -0.25 29.69 -5.47
CA GLY A 78 0.12 30.16 -4.14
C GLY A 78 0.28 29.03 -3.11
N LEU A 79 0.59 27.82 -3.58
CA LEU A 79 0.79 26.62 -2.78
C LEU A 79 2.28 26.26 -2.71
N ALA A 80 2.63 25.42 -1.74
CA ALA A 80 3.97 24.86 -1.58
C ALA A 80 3.89 23.34 -1.36
N GLU A 81 4.95 22.63 -1.76
CA GLU A 81 5.08 21.21 -1.51
C GLU A 81 5.49 20.97 -0.05
N LEU A 82 4.82 20.02 0.61
CA LEU A 82 5.21 19.51 1.92
C LEU A 82 5.79 18.11 1.76
N GLN A 83 7.02 17.92 2.21
CA GLN A 83 7.64 16.61 2.22
C GLN A 83 6.98 15.69 3.26
N ILE A 84 6.53 14.52 2.81
CA ILE A 84 5.89 13.49 3.63
C ILE A 84 6.79 12.26 3.62
N GLU A 85 6.79 11.52 4.73
CA GLU A 85 7.51 10.25 4.83
C GLU A 85 7.08 9.28 3.72
N GLY A 86 8.05 8.79 2.93
CA GLY A 86 7.86 7.87 1.82
C GLY A 86 7.61 6.42 2.26
N ASP A 87 6.68 6.21 3.19
CA ASP A 87 6.25 4.88 3.66
C ASP A 87 4.93 4.42 3.01
N GLY A 88 4.47 3.22 3.35
CA GLY A 88 3.16 2.72 2.90
C GLY A 88 1.94 3.46 3.51
N ASN A 89 2.17 4.49 4.33
CA ASN A 89 1.13 5.34 4.91
C ASN A 89 1.12 6.75 4.30
N CYS A 90 2.02 7.07 3.37
CA CYS A 90 2.26 8.42 2.86
C CYS A 90 0.99 9.16 2.41
N GLN A 91 0.07 8.47 1.72
CA GLN A 91 -1.20 9.06 1.27
C GLN A 91 -2.10 9.48 2.46
N PHE A 92 -2.18 8.65 3.50
CA PHE A 92 -2.95 8.98 4.71
C PHE A 92 -2.26 10.04 5.56
N ARG A 93 -0.92 10.07 5.57
CA ARG A 93 -0.13 11.13 6.22
C ARG A 93 -0.35 12.48 5.55
N ALA A 94 -0.33 12.53 4.22
CA ALA A 94 -0.62 13.74 3.45
C ALA A 94 -2.04 14.26 3.74
N LEU A 95 -3.04 13.36 3.75
CA LEU A 95 -4.41 13.73 4.10
C LEU A 95 -4.54 14.21 5.55
N ALA A 96 -3.86 13.54 6.49
CA ALA A 96 -3.86 13.92 7.90
C ALA A 96 -3.25 15.31 8.11
N ASP A 97 -2.17 15.64 7.40
CA ASP A 97 -1.62 16.99 7.43
C ASP A 97 -2.59 18.04 6.87
N GLN A 98 -3.25 17.78 5.74
CA GLN A 98 -4.20 18.74 5.16
C GLN A 98 -5.42 18.98 6.05
N LEU A 99 -5.90 17.97 6.77
CA LEU A 99 -7.09 18.06 7.63
C LEU A 99 -6.77 18.54 9.05
N PHE A 100 -5.67 18.07 9.63
CA PHE A 100 -5.36 18.25 11.06
C PHE A 100 -4.04 18.98 11.31
N ARG A 101 -3.29 19.35 10.26
CA ARG A 101 -1.91 19.89 10.35
C ARG A 101 -1.00 18.99 11.17
N ASN A 102 -1.26 17.68 11.11
CA ASN A 102 -0.49 16.68 11.81
C ASN A 102 -0.52 15.33 11.06
N PRO A 103 0.59 14.93 10.40
CA PRO A 103 0.66 13.67 9.65
C PRO A 103 0.57 12.42 10.54
N ASP A 104 0.78 12.52 11.86
CA ASP A 104 0.70 11.38 12.79
C ASP A 104 -0.74 10.88 12.98
N TYR A 105 -1.74 11.68 12.57
CA TYR A 105 -3.14 11.29 12.57
C TYR A 105 -3.50 10.32 11.42
N HIS A 106 -2.54 9.87 10.62
CA HIS A 106 -2.75 8.97 9.48
C HIS A 106 -3.54 7.69 9.81
N LYS A 107 -3.38 7.12 11.01
CA LYS A 107 -4.15 5.93 11.45
C LYS A 107 -5.64 6.23 11.58
N HIS A 108 -5.98 7.41 12.10
CA HIS A 108 -7.37 7.86 12.23
C HIS A 108 -8.00 8.09 10.86
N VAL A 109 -7.29 8.80 9.97
CA VAL A 109 -7.73 9.04 8.59
C VAL A 109 -7.99 7.74 7.85
N ARG A 110 -7.07 6.76 7.92
CA ARG A 110 -7.26 5.43 7.33
C ARG A 110 -8.53 4.75 7.84
N LYS A 111 -8.75 4.77 9.16
CA LYS A 111 -9.91 4.12 9.79
C LYS A 111 -11.22 4.70 9.27
N GLU A 112 -11.33 6.02 9.17
CA GLU A 112 -12.55 6.67 8.70
C GLU A 112 -12.79 6.46 7.20
N ILE A 113 -11.74 6.46 6.37
CA ILE A 113 -11.87 6.17 4.93
C ILE A 113 -12.38 4.74 4.70
N ILE A 114 -11.80 3.74 5.40
CA ILE A 114 -12.23 2.35 5.30
C ILE A 114 -13.68 2.19 5.76
N LYS A 115 -14.05 2.85 6.86
CA LYS A 115 -15.42 2.83 7.38
C LYS A 115 -16.43 3.38 6.35
N GLN A 116 -16.10 4.48 5.67
CA GLN A 116 -16.95 5.05 4.63
C GLN A 116 -17.10 4.09 3.43
N GLY A 117 -15.98 3.58 2.89
CA GLY A 117 -16.01 2.64 1.77
C GLY A 117 -16.75 1.34 2.09
N ASN A 118 -16.57 0.80 3.28
CA ASN A 118 -17.30 -0.40 3.73
C ASN A 118 -18.80 -0.12 3.91
N GLY A 119 -19.16 1.08 4.37
CA GLY A 119 -20.55 1.50 4.46
C GLY A 119 -21.25 1.52 3.10
N GLU A 120 -20.61 2.09 2.08
CA GLU A 120 -21.15 2.11 0.71
C GLU A 120 -21.26 0.71 0.12
N ILE A 121 -20.23 -0.12 0.29
CA ILE A 121 -20.27 -1.52 -0.17
C ILE A 121 -21.44 -2.26 0.49
N MET A 122 -21.61 -2.15 1.82
CA MET A 122 -22.72 -2.81 2.51
C MET A 122 -24.10 -2.30 2.07
N LEU A 123 -24.23 -1.01 1.74
CA LEU A 123 -25.48 -0.47 1.19
C LEU A 123 -25.80 -1.08 -0.19
N LEU A 124 -24.80 -1.23 -1.05
CA LEU A 124 -24.97 -1.88 -2.37
C LEU A 124 -25.34 -3.36 -2.24
N TYR A 125 -24.68 -4.10 -1.33
CA TYR A 125 -25.02 -5.50 -1.06
C TYR A 125 -26.46 -5.66 -0.56
N LYS A 126 -26.94 -4.74 0.29
CA LYS A 126 -28.32 -4.78 0.79
C LYS A 126 -29.35 -4.51 -0.32
N GLN A 127 -29.06 -3.58 -1.23
CA GLN A 127 -29.91 -3.31 -2.39
C GLN A 127 -30.00 -4.51 -3.35
N LEU A 128 -28.88 -5.24 -3.55
CA LEU A 128 -28.84 -6.44 -4.40
C LEU A 128 -29.55 -7.67 -3.80
N GLN A 129 -29.78 -7.72 -2.48
CA GLN A 129 -30.53 -8.82 -1.84
C GLN A 129 -32.03 -8.54 -1.69
N THR A 130 -32.49 -7.35 -2.06
CA THR A 130 -33.90 -6.95 -1.99
C THR A 130 -34.66 -7.04 -3.32
N GLU A 131 -34.00 -7.52 -4.38
CA GLU A 131 -34.63 -7.93 -5.65
C GLU A 131 -34.59 -9.46 -5.82
#